data_AF-A0A382EE37-F1
#
_entry.id   AF-A0A382EE37-F1
#
_cell.length_a   1.000
_cell.length_b   1.000
_cell.length_c   1.000
_cell.angle_alpha   90.00
_cell.angle_beta   90.00
_cell.angle_gamma   90.00
#
_symmetry.space_group_name_H-M   'P 1'
#
loop_
_entity.id
_entity.type
_entity.pdbx_description
1 polymer ?
#
loop_
_entity_poly.entity_id
_entity_poly.type
_entity_poly.pdbx_seq_one_letter_code
_entity_poly.pdbx_strand_id
1 'polypeptide(L)'
;MWIYLLIGLLFLILALECYFKGGINALVTLLGVVLAVNLSGWFGSMAFQWMGDKWWPIDANPFWNRAAPLVAGFITLVLIFSIIGIVANIMVRKRLEAQWEEYRLENFKTMNRKFGLCVGLIMATVYSVMALTLIYQLGNFTLPFRNDESDPRLLKTLNEAREQLDSTPFVKLAAVYDNTPQLHYEVRDTLVLLLNNNAKTLEQHMRAYPGFYSLPETDEIKGLLGIDDEGDEGDEGDEDEDPYGEDTGDADNYSSDESLYEMWKVQGGAYSGGGLSLPKMLSNSAVVSAVNERYEELKAIEPNSDEEKKLLAFMEDIRHFFDTGESKLYAKDVIVGRWKFAPNVSLRENKK
;
A
#
# COMPACT_ATOMS: atom_id res chain seq x y z
N MET A 1 5.28 -13.99 17.34
CA MET A 1 5.96 -15.27 17.03
C MET A 1 5.79 -15.71 15.57
N TRP A 2 4.85 -15.14 14.81
CA TRP A 2 4.53 -15.56 13.44
C TRP A 2 5.70 -15.40 12.46
N ILE A 3 6.49 -14.33 12.58
CA ILE A 3 7.65 -14.08 11.70
C ILE A 3 8.70 -15.18 11.80
N TYR A 4 9.03 -15.62 13.03
CA TYR A 4 10.01 -16.69 13.23
C TYR A 4 9.50 -18.02 12.68
N LEU A 5 8.20 -18.30 12.83
CA LEU A 5 7.58 -19.49 12.24
C LEU A 5 7.59 -19.43 10.71
N LEU A 6 7.30 -18.27 10.12
CA LEU A 6 7.35 -18.05 8.68
C LEU A 6 8.76 -18.29 8.14
N ILE A 7 9.78 -17.66 8.74
CA ILE A 7 11.18 -17.87 8.36
C ILE A 7 11.56 -19.34 8.52
N GLY A 8 11.27 -19.96 9.67
CA GLY A 8 11.58 -21.37 9.90
C GLY A 8 10.91 -22.30 8.89
N LEU A 9 9.67 -22.00 8.49
CA LEU A 9 8.92 -22.75 7.49
C LEU A 9 9.50 -22.57 6.08
N LEU A 10 9.91 -21.36 5.70
CA LEU A 10 10.62 -21.12 4.42
C LEU A 10 11.93 -21.92 4.36
N PHE A 11 12.70 -21.91 5.44
CA PHE A 11 13.93 -22.70 5.54
C PHE A 11 13.66 -24.20 5.41
N LEU A 12 12.64 -24.71 6.08
CA LEU A 12 12.29 -26.13 6.02
C LEU A 12 11.87 -26.53 4.60
N ILE A 13 10.94 -25.78 3.99
CA ILE A 13 10.40 -26.11 2.66
C ILE A 13 11.49 -26.05 1.60
N LEU A 14 12.25 -24.95 1.55
CA LEU A 14 13.27 -24.76 0.52
C LEU A 14 14.46 -25.70 0.71
N ALA A 15 14.86 -26.00 1.94
CA ALA A 15 15.91 -26.99 2.20
C ALA A 15 15.48 -28.38 1.75
N LEU A 16 14.25 -28.81 2.05
CA LEU A 16 13.72 -30.11 1.62
C LEU A 16 13.55 -30.18 0.11
N GLU A 17 12.98 -29.15 -0.51
CA GLU A 17 12.78 -29.08 -1.95
C GLU A 17 14.11 -29.17 -2.69
N CYS A 18 15.12 -28.39 -2.30
CA CYS A 18 16.44 -28.41 -2.93
C CYS A 18 17.21 -29.70 -2.64
N TYR A 19 17.00 -30.32 -1.48
CA TYR A 19 17.53 -31.65 -1.17
C TYR A 19 16.99 -32.70 -2.16
N PHE A 20 15.68 -32.76 -2.38
CA PHE A 20 15.10 -33.76 -3.28
C PHE A 20 15.37 -33.47 -4.77
N LYS A 21 15.34 -32.19 -5.17
CA LYS A 21 15.57 -31.79 -6.57
C LYS A 21 17.05 -31.84 -6.98
N GLY A 22 17.97 -31.83 -6.02
CA GLY A 22 19.42 -31.92 -6.23
C GLY A 22 20.09 -30.57 -6.43
N GLY A 23 21.38 -30.51 -6.12
CA GLY A 23 22.15 -29.27 -6.04
C GLY A 23 22.42 -28.56 -7.36
N ILE A 24 22.52 -29.28 -8.48
CA ILE A 24 22.61 -28.65 -9.80
C ILE A 24 21.34 -27.84 -10.10
N ASN A 25 20.17 -28.42 -9.84
CA ASN A 25 18.91 -27.69 -10.02
C ASN A 25 18.85 -26.51 -9.05
N ALA A 26 19.17 -26.73 -7.77
CA ALA A 26 19.17 -25.69 -6.74
C ALA A 26 20.07 -24.49 -7.10
N LEU A 27 21.21 -24.73 -7.75
CA LEU A 27 22.13 -23.66 -8.17
C LEU A 27 21.54 -22.85 -9.33
N VAL A 28 20.97 -23.52 -10.33
CA VAL A 28 20.33 -22.85 -11.46
C VAL A 28 19.09 -22.06 -11.00
N THR A 29 18.30 -22.61 -10.07
CA THR A 29 17.18 -21.87 -9.48
C THR A 29 17.66 -20.69 -8.64
N LEU A 30 18.77 -20.81 -7.90
CA LEU A 30 19.33 -19.69 -7.14
C LEU A 30 19.72 -18.53 -8.08
N LEU A 31 20.34 -18.84 -9.23
CA LEU A 31 20.62 -17.83 -10.25
C LEU A 31 19.31 -17.18 -10.76
N GLY A 32 18.28 -17.98 -10.98
CA GLY A 32 16.95 -17.49 -11.33
C GLY A 32 16.35 -16.56 -10.28
N VAL A 33 16.48 -16.88 -9.00
CA VAL A 33 16.01 -16.04 -7.89
C VAL A 33 16.75 -14.71 -7.86
N VAL A 34 18.08 -14.71 -8.00
CA VAL A 34 18.89 -13.48 -8.05
C VAL A 34 18.46 -12.59 -9.21
N LEU A 35 18.22 -13.17 -10.39
CA LEU A 35 17.71 -12.42 -11.55
C LEU A 35 16.28 -11.93 -11.32
N ALA A 36 15.42 -12.75 -10.73
CA ALA A 36 14.03 -12.40 -10.44
C ALA A 36 13.91 -11.23 -9.45
N VAL A 37 14.78 -11.16 -8.43
CA VAL A 37 14.82 -10.01 -7.51
C VAL A 37 15.06 -8.69 -8.26
N ASN A 38 15.93 -8.69 -9.27
CA ASN A 38 16.32 -7.47 -9.98
C ASN A 38 15.40 -7.15 -11.18
N LEU A 39 14.85 -8.17 -11.84
CA LEU A 39 14.12 -8.03 -13.12
C LEU A 39 12.61 -8.23 -12.99
N SER A 40 12.09 -8.58 -11.80
CA SER A 40 10.65 -8.80 -11.59
C SER A 40 9.79 -7.61 -11.96
N GLY A 41 10.25 -6.37 -11.72
CA GLY A 41 9.51 -5.17 -12.11
C GLY A 41 9.28 -5.05 -13.62
N TRP A 42 10.28 -5.44 -14.43
CA TRP A 42 10.18 -5.38 -15.90
C TRP A 42 9.35 -6.54 -16.46
N PHE A 43 9.47 -7.72 -15.87
CA PHE A 43 8.71 -8.89 -16.28
C PHE A 43 7.28 -8.93 -15.72
N GLY A 44 7.00 -8.15 -14.67
CA GLY A 44 5.77 -8.22 -13.90
C GLY A 44 4.53 -7.82 -14.67
N SER A 45 4.59 -6.72 -15.42
CA SER A 45 3.46 -6.28 -16.26
C SER A 45 3.12 -7.32 -17.33
N MET A 46 4.13 -7.89 -17.98
CA MET A 46 3.96 -8.94 -18.99
C MET A 46 3.45 -10.26 -18.39
N ALA A 47 3.97 -10.67 -17.22
CA ALA A 47 3.55 -11.87 -16.51
C ALA A 47 2.10 -11.76 -15.99
N PHE A 48 1.71 -10.58 -15.51
CA PHE A 48 0.35 -10.31 -15.03
C PHE A 48 -0.68 -10.40 -16.16
N GLN A 49 -0.37 -9.83 -17.34
CA GLN A 49 -1.20 -9.97 -18.54
C GLN A 49 -1.41 -11.44 -18.94
N TRP A 50 -0.40 -12.30 -18.71
CA TRP A 50 -0.50 -13.73 -19.03
C TRP A 50 -1.30 -14.54 -18.00
N MET A 51 -1.31 -14.13 -16.73
CA MET A 51 -2.16 -14.77 -15.71
C MET A 51 -3.64 -14.55 -15.96
N GLY A 52 -4.01 -13.38 -16.49
CA GLY A 52 -5.38 -13.00 -16.88
C GLY A 52 -6.39 -13.03 -15.73
N ASP A 53 -7.62 -12.59 -16.01
CA ASP A 53 -8.71 -12.48 -15.01
C ASP A 53 -9.11 -13.83 -14.40
N LYS A 54 -8.73 -14.94 -15.04
CA LYS A 54 -9.10 -16.30 -14.62
C LYS A 54 -8.30 -16.80 -13.41
N TRP A 55 -7.04 -16.36 -13.25
CA TRP A 55 -6.18 -16.80 -12.14
C TRP A 55 -6.12 -15.77 -11.00
N TRP A 56 -6.37 -14.49 -11.30
CA TRP A 56 -6.41 -13.42 -10.32
C TRP A 56 -7.56 -12.44 -10.62
N PRO A 57 -8.78 -12.72 -10.15
CA PRO A 57 -9.89 -11.78 -10.33
C PRO A 57 -9.60 -10.51 -9.53
N ILE A 58 -9.48 -9.40 -10.25
CA ILE A 58 -9.14 -8.08 -9.72
C ILE A 58 -10.14 -7.66 -8.62
N ASP A 59 -11.41 -8.01 -8.80
CA ASP A 59 -12.52 -7.62 -7.92
C ASP A 59 -12.51 -8.35 -6.57
N ALA A 60 -11.89 -9.54 -6.48
CA ALA A 60 -11.94 -10.36 -5.27
C ALA A 60 -10.92 -9.95 -4.21
N ASN A 61 -9.82 -9.28 -4.60
CA ASN A 61 -8.73 -8.88 -3.70
C ASN A 61 -8.13 -7.54 -4.14
N PRO A 62 -8.87 -6.42 -3.99
CA PRO A 62 -8.47 -5.11 -4.52
C PRO A 62 -7.12 -4.64 -3.98
N PHE A 63 -6.81 -4.92 -2.71
CA PHE A 63 -5.54 -4.56 -2.09
C PHE A 63 -4.32 -5.24 -2.74
N TRP A 64 -4.44 -6.54 -2.99
CA TRP A 64 -3.32 -7.36 -3.48
C TRP A 64 -3.03 -7.15 -4.97
N ASN A 65 -3.97 -6.57 -5.71
CA ASN A 65 -3.81 -6.25 -7.13
C ASN A 65 -2.56 -5.38 -7.40
N ARG A 66 -2.17 -4.54 -6.43
CA ARG A 66 -1.00 -3.67 -6.57
C ARG A 66 0.33 -4.40 -6.43
N ALA A 67 0.41 -5.41 -5.56
CA ALA A 67 1.60 -6.24 -5.41
C ALA A 67 1.64 -7.38 -6.45
N ALA A 68 0.49 -7.74 -7.01
CA ALA A 68 0.34 -8.91 -7.87
C ALA A 68 1.26 -8.89 -9.10
N PRO A 69 1.45 -7.79 -9.86
CA PRO A 69 2.36 -7.78 -11.00
C PRO A 69 3.82 -8.05 -10.62
N LEU A 70 4.31 -7.46 -9.53
CA LEU A 70 5.69 -7.67 -9.09
C LEU A 70 5.91 -9.14 -8.65
N VAL A 71 4.98 -9.66 -7.85
CA VAL A 71 5.00 -11.05 -7.38
C VAL A 71 4.86 -12.02 -8.56
N ALA A 72 4.02 -11.70 -9.56
CA ALA A 72 3.86 -12.44 -10.79
C ALA A 72 5.17 -12.57 -11.58
N GLY A 73 5.83 -11.43 -11.82
CA GLY A 73 7.10 -11.37 -12.52
C GLY A 73 8.18 -12.20 -11.81
N PHE A 74 8.20 -12.13 -10.48
CA PHE A 74 9.11 -12.94 -9.68
C PHE A 74 8.83 -14.45 -9.82
N ILE A 75 7.58 -14.88 -9.63
CA ILE A 75 7.18 -16.30 -9.70
C ILE A 75 7.47 -16.86 -11.09
N THR A 76 7.12 -16.14 -12.15
CA THR A 76 7.33 -16.58 -13.52
C THR A 76 8.80 -16.76 -13.86
N LEU A 77 9.67 -15.81 -13.49
CA LEU A 77 11.11 -15.94 -13.69
C LEU A 77 11.69 -17.12 -12.91
N VAL A 78 11.33 -17.27 -11.63
CA VAL A 78 11.77 -18.42 -10.82
C VAL A 78 11.31 -19.74 -11.44
N LEU A 79 10.08 -19.80 -11.95
CA LEU A 79 9.53 -20.99 -12.58
C LEU A 79 10.30 -21.36 -13.85
N ILE A 80 10.63 -20.39 -14.72
CA ILE A 80 11.43 -20.61 -15.92
C ILE A 80 12.79 -21.21 -15.56
N PHE A 81 13.51 -20.61 -14.60
CA PHE A 81 14.81 -21.12 -14.16
C PHE A 81 14.72 -22.47 -13.45
N SER A 82 13.62 -22.74 -12.75
CA SER A 82 13.33 -24.04 -12.15
C SER A 82 13.16 -25.14 -13.20
N ILE A 83 12.45 -24.86 -14.30
CA ILE A 83 12.34 -25.80 -15.42
C ILE A 83 13.72 -26.03 -16.04
N ILE A 84 14.48 -24.97 -16.33
CA ILE A 84 15.83 -25.07 -16.90
C ILE A 84 16.74 -25.90 -15.98
N GLY A 85 16.69 -25.66 -14.68
CA GLY A 85 17.49 -26.37 -13.69
C GLY A 85 17.14 -27.86 -13.59
N ILE A 86 15.85 -28.21 -13.68
CA ILE A 86 15.39 -29.61 -13.73
C ILE A 86 15.94 -30.29 -14.99
N VAL A 87 15.81 -29.66 -16.16
CA VAL A 87 16.31 -30.21 -17.43
C VAL A 87 17.83 -30.39 -17.38
N ALA A 88 18.56 -29.39 -16.88
CA ALA A 88 20.02 -29.46 -16.73
C ALA A 88 20.44 -30.61 -15.81
N ASN A 89 19.76 -30.78 -14.66
CA ASN A 89 20.04 -31.87 -13.73
C ASN A 89 19.77 -33.25 -14.36
N ILE A 90 18.67 -33.41 -15.11
CA ILE A 90 18.36 -34.66 -15.83
C ILE A 90 19.42 -34.94 -16.90
N MET A 91 19.81 -33.93 -17.68
CA MET A 91 20.82 -34.06 -18.74
C MET A 91 22.17 -34.51 -18.17
N VAL A 92 22.63 -33.86 -17.10
CA VAL A 92 23.89 -34.22 -16.42
C VAL A 92 23.80 -35.63 -15.85
N ARG A 93 22.69 -35.96 -15.17
CA ARG A 93 22.50 -37.30 -14.59
C ARG A 93 22.57 -38.40 -15.64
N LYS A 94 21.88 -38.24 -16.78
CA LYS A 94 21.93 -39.21 -17.90
C LYS A 94 23.33 -39.37 -18.47
N ARG A 95 24.08 -38.26 -18.62
CA ARG A 95 25.46 -38.31 -19.13
C ARG A 95 26.39 -39.05 -18.16
N LEU A 96 26.23 -38.83 -16.86
CA LEU A 96 27.02 -39.52 -15.83
C LEU A 96 26.65 -41.00 -15.72
N GLU A 97 25.37 -41.35 -15.83
CA GLU A 97 24.89 -42.74 -15.87
C GLU A 97 25.50 -43.53 -17.04
N ALA A 98 25.79 -42.89 -18.17
CA ALA A 98 26.43 -43.52 -19.31
C ALA A 98 27.96 -43.73 -19.15
N GLN A 99 28.60 -42.99 -18.23
CA GLN A 99 30.07 -42.96 -18.10
C GLN A 99 30.59 -43.60 -16.82
N TRP A 100 29.79 -43.68 -15.75
CA TRP A 100 30.26 -44.07 -14.43
C TRP A 100 29.67 -45.39 -13.94
N GLU A 101 30.49 -46.12 -13.18
CA GLU A 101 30.06 -47.30 -12.42
C GLU A 101 29.04 -46.92 -11.33
N GLU A 102 28.20 -47.88 -10.94
CA GLU A 102 27.04 -47.68 -10.07
C GLU A 102 27.41 -47.08 -8.69
N TYR A 103 28.55 -47.51 -8.12
CA TYR A 103 29.07 -46.97 -6.86
C TYR A 103 29.41 -45.47 -6.94
N ARG A 104 30.07 -45.03 -8.03
CA ARG A 104 30.40 -43.61 -8.22
C ARG A 104 29.15 -42.77 -8.44
N LEU A 105 28.16 -43.34 -9.12
CA LEU A 105 26.87 -42.69 -9.36
C LEU A 105 26.07 -42.48 -8.06
N GLU A 106 26.05 -43.45 -7.16
CA GLU A 106 25.34 -43.35 -5.88
C GLU A 106 25.99 -42.32 -4.95
N ASN A 107 27.33 -42.29 -4.89
CA ASN A 107 28.08 -41.26 -4.17
C ASN A 107 27.79 -39.87 -4.72
N PHE A 108 27.74 -39.71 -6.05
CA PHE A 108 27.38 -38.45 -6.67
C PHE A 108 25.94 -38.02 -6.35
N LYS A 109 24.96 -38.94 -6.38
CA LYS A 109 23.57 -38.63 -6.00
C LYS A 109 23.49 -38.12 -4.57
N THR A 110 24.18 -38.77 -3.64
CA THR A 110 24.21 -38.37 -2.23
C THR A 110 24.90 -37.02 -2.04
N MET A 111 26.02 -36.80 -2.73
CA MET A 111 26.73 -35.51 -2.71
C MET A 111 25.87 -34.39 -3.30
N ASN A 112 25.27 -34.59 -4.47
CA ASN A 112 24.43 -33.59 -5.14
C ASN A 112 23.22 -33.20 -4.29
N ARG A 113 22.64 -34.17 -3.56
CA ARG A 113 21.53 -33.94 -2.64
C ARG A 113 21.94 -33.11 -1.41
N LYS A 114 23.10 -33.41 -0.79
CA LYS A 114 23.65 -32.60 0.31
C LYS A 114 24.03 -31.19 -0.14
N PHE A 115 24.58 -31.06 -1.35
CA PHE A 115 24.87 -29.77 -1.96
C PHE A 115 23.59 -28.97 -2.20
N GLY A 116 22.52 -29.62 -2.67
CA GLY A 116 21.19 -29.02 -2.80
C GLY A 116 20.63 -28.50 -1.47
N LEU A 117 20.82 -29.20 -0.36
CA LEU A 117 20.43 -28.70 0.95
C LEU A 117 21.17 -27.40 1.31
N CYS A 118 22.48 -27.34 1.10
CA CYS A 118 23.27 -26.13 1.40
C CYS A 118 22.82 -24.94 0.56
N VAL A 119 22.62 -25.16 -0.74
CA VAL A 119 22.12 -24.11 -1.66
C VAL A 119 20.69 -23.71 -1.31
N GLY A 120 19.84 -24.65 -0.90
CA GLY A 120 18.48 -24.40 -0.45
C GLY A 120 18.40 -23.54 0.81
N LEU A 121 19.34 -23.71 1.75
CA LEU A 121 19.44 -22.84 2.92
C LEU A 121 19.83 -21.40 2.54
N ILE A 122 20.74 -21.23 1.59
CA ILE A 122 21.09 -19.90 1.04
C ILE A 122 19.90 -19.30 0.29
N MET A 123 19.15 -20.11 -0.46
CA MET A 123 17.93 -19.65 -1.11
C MET A 123 16.91 -19.19 -0.06
N ALA A 124 16.74 -19.94 1.03
CA ALA A 124 15.82 -19.58 2.09
C ALA A 124 16.16 -18.27 2.79
N THR A 125 17.45 -17.90 2.92
CA THR A 125 17.81 -16.58 3.45
C THR A 125 17.33 -15.46 2.51
N VAL A 126 17.52 -15.61 1.20
CA VAL A 126 17.06 -14.64 0.20
C VAL A 126 15.54 -14.48 0.24
N TYR A 127 14.80 -15.60 0.20
CA TYR A 127 13.33 -15.58 0.30
C TYR A 127 12.84 -15.01 1.62
N SER A 128 13.54 -15.26 2.72
CA SER A 128 13.17 -14.70 4.03
C SER A 128 13.33 -13.17 4.03
N VAL A 129 14.44 -12.64 3.50
CA VAL A 129 14.63 -11.19 3.35
C VAL A 129 13.52 -10.59 2.49
N MET A 130 13.21 -11.20 1.34
CA MET A 130 12.13 -10.74 0.46
C MET A 130 10.75 -10.77 1.12
N ALA A 131 10.44 -11.81 1.88
CA ALA A 131 9.19 -11.89 2.61
C ALA A 131 9.09 -10.79 3.66
N LEU A 132 10.18 -10.52 4.39
CA LEU A 132 10.25 -9.46 5.39
C LEU A 132 10.09 -8.07 4.76
N THR A 133 10.74 -7.81 3.61
CA THR A 133 10.59 -6.54 2.89
C THR A 133 9.18 -6.34 2.39
N LEU A 134 8.53 -7.39 1.87
CA LEU A 134 7.16 -7.33 1.40
C LEU A 134 6.18 -7.08 2.58
N ILE A 135 6.37 -7.75 3.72
CA ILE A 135 5.59 -7.49 4.94
C ILE A 135 5.80 -6.06 5.42
N TYR A 136 7.04 -5.56 5.39
CA TYR A 136 7.37 -4.19 5.80
C TYR A 136 6.70 -3.14 4.89
N GLN A 137 6.86 -3.28 3.57
CA GLN A 137 6.27 -2.37 2.58
C GLN A 137 4.75 -2.37 2.66
N LEU A 138 4.11 -3.54 2.51
CA LEU A 138 2.65 -3.62 2.49
C LEU A 138 2.07 -3.27 3.86
N GLY A 139 2.66 -3.78 4.94
CA GLY A 139 2.24 -3.48 6.29
C GLY A 139 2.39 -2.01 6.66
N ASN A 140 3.41 -1.30 6.16
CA ASN A 140 3.53 0.14 6.34
C ASN A 140 2.37 0.92 5.73
N PHE A 141 1.80 0.43 4.62
CA PHE A 141 0.62 1.07 4.01
C PHE A 141 -0.69 0.63 4.67
N THR A 142 -0.83 -0.62 5.12
CA THR A 142 -2.11 -1.14 5.63
C THR A 142 -2.32 -0.92 7.12
N LEU A 143 -1.25 -0.98 7.92
CA LEU A 143 -1.35 -0.90 9.38
C LEU A 143 -2.03 0.39 9.88
N PRO A 144 -1.79 1.58 9.27
CA PRO A 144 -2.48 2.81 9.68
C PRO A 144 -3.99 2.83 9.41
N PHE A 145 -4.48 2.00 8.48
CA PHE A 145 -5.90 1.89 8.14
C PHE A 145 -6.58 0.67 8.76
N ARG A 146 -5.93 0.04 9.76
CA ARG A 146 -6.42 -1.19 10.40
C ARG A 146 -7.77 -0.94 11.06
N ASN A 147 -8.73 -1.82 10.77
CA ASN A 147 -9.99 -1.90 11.49
C ASN A 147 -10.25 -3.36 11.89
N ASP A 148 -10.11 -3.65 13.19
CA ASP A 148 -10.09 -5.02 13.71
C ASP A 148 -11.40 -5.81 13.52
N GLU A 149 -12.51 -5.12 13.26
CA GLU A 149 -13.85 -5.71 13.09
C GLU A 149 -14.18 -6.00 11.61
N SER A 150 -13.77 -5.13 10.68
CA SER A 150 -14.11 -5.26 9.24
C SER A 150 -13.03 -5.91 8.38
N ASP A 151 -11.80 -6.07 8.89
CA ASP A 151 -10.66 -6.45 8.05
C ASP A 151 -10.66 -7.94 7.64
N PRO A 152 -10.48 -8.26 6.34
CA PRO A 152 -10.25 -9.62 5.85
C PRO A 152 -9.10 -10.33 6.58
N ARG A 153 -9.22 -11.65 6.78
CA ARG A 153 -8.24 -12.45 7.53
C ARG A 153 -6.79 -12.28 7.06
N LEU A 154 -6.55 -12.21 5.76
CA LEU A 154 -5.20 -12.02 5.21
C LEU A 154 -4.63 -10.65 5.57
N LEU A 155 -5.43 -9.59 5.51
CA LEU A 155 -5.02 -8.24 5.92
C LEU A 155 -4.73 -8.17 7.41
N LYS A 156 -5.58 -8.80 8.23
CA LYS A 156 -5.35 -8.92 9.67
C LYS A 156 -4.02 -9.62 9.97
N THR A 157 -3.74 -10.75 9.31
CA THR A 157 -2.47 -11.47 9.49
C THR A 157 -1.25 -10.66 9.03
N LEU A 158 -1.39 -9.86 7.98
CA LEU A 158 -0.33 -8.98 7.50
C LEU A 158 -0.06 -7.85 8.50
N ASN A 159 -1.11 -7.21 9.03
CA ASN A 159 -1.01 -6.15 10.03
C ASN A 159 -0.39 -6.68 11.33
N GLU A 160 -0.82 -7.85 11.80
CA GLU A 160 -0.22 -8.52 12.97
C GLU A 160 1.25 -8.92 12.72
N ALA A 161 1.59 -9.38 11.52
CA ALA A 161 2.95 -9.68 11.14
C ALA A 161 3.81 -8.42 11.09
N ARG A 162 3.27 -7.31 10.57
CA ARG A 162 3.95 -6.01 10.55
C ARG A 162 4.21 -5.47 11.95
N GLU A 163 3.22 -5.54 12.83
CA GLU A 163 3.35 -5.11 14.23
C GLU A 163 4.41 -5.96 14.97
N GLN A 164 4.42 -7.27 14.74
CA GLN A 164 5.47 -8.13 15.28
C GLN A 164 6.85 -7.80 14.71
N LEU A 165 6.94 -7.36 13.45
CA LEU A 165 8.21 -7.08 12.79
C LEU A 165 8.94 -5.93 13.49
N ASP A 166 8.23 -4.91 13.96
CA ASP A 166 8.80 -3.79 14.72
C ASP A 166 9.51 -4.23 15.99
N SER A 167 9.00 -5.27 16.65
CA SER A 167 9.60 -5.82 17.87
C SER A 167 10.81 -6.73 17.61
N THR A 168 11.15 -7.01 16.35
CA THR A 168 12.24 -7.91 15.97
C THR A 168 13.44 -7.16 15.38
N PRO A 169 14.67 -7.71 15.49
CA PRO A 169 15.84 -7.11 14.84
C PRO A 169 15.75 -7.12 13.31
N PHE A 170 14.83 -7.91 12.73
CA PHE A 170 14.63 -8.01 11.30
C PHE A 170 13.99 -6.75 10.68
N VAL A 171 13.41 -5.85 11.47
CA VAL A 171 12.86 -4.58 10.94
C VAL A 171 13.94 -3.79 10.19
N LYS A 172 15.18 -3.76 10.73
CA LYS A 172 16.31 -3.05 10.10
C LYS A 172 16.70 -3.69 8.77
N LEU A 173 16.62 -5.01 8.70
CA LEU A 173 16.93 -5.76 7.48
C LEU A 173 15.87 -5.47 6.41
N ALA A 174 14.60 -5.47 6.77
CA ALA A 174 13.52 -5.14 5.85
C ALA A 174 13.61 -3.69 5.35
N ALA A 175 13.90 -2.74 6.24
CA ALA A 175 14.02 -1.31 5.90
C ALA A 175 15.20 -1.01 4.95
N VAL A 176 16.30 -1.76 5.03
CA VAL A 176 17.47 -1.56 4.14
C VAL A 176 17.17 -1.94 2.68
N TYR A 177 16.31 -2.94 2.48
CA TYR A 177 15.93 -3.43 1.16
C TYR A 177 14.65 -2.78 0.63
N ASP A 178 14.08 -1.85 1.40
CA ASP A 178 12.92 -1.09 0.98
C ASP A 178 13.35 0.07 0.05
N ASN A 179 12.92 -0.01 -1.21
CA ASN A 179 13.20 1.01 -2.23
C ASN A 179 12.03 1.99 -2.42
N THR A 180 11.06 2.00 -1.52
CA THR A 180 9.89 2.91 -1.62
C THR A 180 10.36 4.36 -1.42
N PRO A 181 10.10 5.29 -2.38
CA PRO A 181 10.48 6.68 -2.20
C PRO A 181 9.80 7.32 -0.98
N GLN A 182 10.51 8.21 -0.29
CA GLN A 182 10.03 8.85 0.95
C GLN A 182 8.68 9.55 0.73
N LEU A 183 8.50 10.21 -0.41
CA LEU A 183 7.25 10.90 -0.76
C LEU A 183 6.00 10.01 -0.59
N HIS A 184 6.07 8.71 -0.91
CA HIS A 184 4.93 7.82 -0.75
C HIS A 184 4.54 7.61 0.72
N TYR A 185 5.53 7.61 1.64
CA TYR A 185 5.26 7.54 3.07
C TYR A 185 4.68 8.86 3.60
N GLU A 186 5.18 9.99 3.11
CA GLU A 186 4.63 11.30 3.51
C GLU A 186 3.17 11.45 3.05
N VAL A 187 2.85 11.06 1.81
CA VAL A 187 1.49 11.05 1.28
C VAL A 187 0.59 10.10 2.08
N ARG A 188 1.09 8.91 2.43
CA ARG A 188 0.34 7.99 3.30
C ARG A 188 0.04 8.64 4.65
N ASP A 189 1.03 9.24 5.30
CA ASP A 189 0.88 9.78 6.64
C ASP A 189 -0.06 10.99 6.67
N THR A 190 -0.03 11.84 5.64
CA THR A 190 -1.00 12.93 5.50
C THR A 190 -2.41 12.41 5.22
N LEU A 191 -2.57 11.38 4.38
CA LEU A 191 -3.87 10.74 4.14
C LEU A 191 -4.44 10.14 5.43
N VAL A 192 -3.63 9.43 6.20
CA VAL A 192 -4.04 8.86 7.49
C VAL A 192 -4.45 9.95 8.47
N LEU A 193 -3.67 11.03 8.55
CA LEU A 193 -4.02 12.18 9.40
C LEU A 193 -5.34 12.82 8.96
N LEU A 194 -5.56 12.96 7.66
CA LEU A 194 -6.79 13.50 7.10
C LEU A 194 -8.01 12.63 7.47
N LEU A 195 -7.86 11.31 7.31
CA LEU A 195 -8.93 10.35 7.52
C LEU A 195 -9.25 10.06 8.98
N ASN A 196 -8.26 10.14 9.87
CA ASN A 196 -8.43 9.94 11.31
C ASN A 196 -8.98 11.16 12.04
N ASN A 197 -8.97 12.34 11.41
CA ASN A 197 -9.61 13.52 11.96
C ASN A 197 -11.13 13.48 11.73
N ASN A 198 -11.89 14.17 12.59
CA ASN A 198 -13.34 14.23 12.45
C ASN A 198 -13.78 15.05 11.24
N ALA A 199 -14.92 14.65 10.65
CA ALA A 199 -15.72 15.35 9.64
C ALA A 199 -15.60 16.88 9.71
N LYS A 200 -16.09 17.38 10.84
CA LYS A 200 -16.21 18.80 11.16
C LYS A 200 -14.87 19.50 11.38
N THR A 201 -13.89 18.79 11.94
CA THR A 201 -12.58 19.36 12.21
C THR A 201 -11.81 19.52 10.89
N LEU A 202 -11.83 18.51 10.02
CA LEU A 202 -11.19 18.61 8.72
C LEU A 202 -11.82 19.72 7.88
N GLU A 203 -13.14 19.82 7.86
CA GLU A 203 -13.84 20.86 7.10
C GLU A 203 -13.40 22.26 7.54
N GLN A 204 -13.29 22.49 8.86
CA GLN A 204 -12.75 23.73 9.41
C GLN A 204 -11.30 23.97 9.00
N HIS A 205 -10.45 22.94 9.03
CA HIS A 205 -9.04 23.06 8.64
C HIS A 205 -8.88 23.21 7.13
N MET A 206 -9.73 22.58 6.31
CA MET A 206 -9.73 22.70 4.86
C MET A 206 -10.14 24.11 4.42
N ARG A 207 -11.15 24.67 5.08
CA ARG A 207 -11.58 26.07 4.87
C ARG A 207 -10.60 27.09 5.44
N ALA A 208 -9.70 26.70 6.34
CA ALA A 208 -8.72 27.59 6.96
C ALA A 208 -7.33 27.48 6.32
N TYR A 209 -7.05 26.40 5.58
CA TYR A 209 -5.74 26.19 4.98
C TYR A 209 -5.62 26.94 3.64
N PRO A 210 -4.65 27.86 3.54
CA PRO A 210 -4.31 28.61 2.33
C PRO A 210 -4.32 27.86 1.00
N GLY A 211 -3.59 26.74 0.95
CA GLY A 211 -3.39 25.98 -0.29
C GLY A 211 -4.65 25.27 -0.76
N PHE A 212 -5.69 25.25 0.08
CA PHE A 212 -6.98 24.66 -0.25
C PHE A 212 -8.01 25.71 -0.65
N TYR A 213 -7.72 27.01 -0.69
CA TYR A 213 -8.74 27.99 -1.13
C TYR A 213 -9.12 27.88 -2.60
N SER A 214 -8.19 27.46 -3.45
CA SER A 214 -8.46 27.19 -4.87
C SER A 214 -9.07 25.80 -5.11
N LEU A 215 -9.16 24.96 -4.07
CA LEU A 215 -9.67 23.60 -4.21
C LEU A 215 -11.21 23.55 -4.28
N PRO A 216 -12.00 24.26 -3.45
CA PRO A 216 -13.45 24.35 -3.59
C PRO A 216 -13.93 24.94 -4.92
N GLU A 217 -13.05 25.54 -5.72
CA GLU A 217 -13.38 26.06 -7.04
C GLU A 217 -13.25 25.00 -8.14
N THR A 218 -12.63 23.84 -7.86
CA THR A 218 -12.54 22.74 -8.82
C THR A 218 -13.81 21.88 -8.78
N ASP A 219 -14.33 21.52 -9.95
CA ASP A 219 -15.60 20.78 -10.08
C ASP A 219 -15.61 19.45 -9.29
N GLU A 220 -14.43 18.80 -9.17
CA GLU A 220 -14.24 17.58 -8.38
C GLU A 220 -14.49 17.77 -6.88
N ILE A 221 -14.10 18.93 -6.34
CA ILE A 221 -14.18 19.21 -4.89
C ILE A 221 -15.49 19.91 -4.55
N LYS A 222 -16.08 20.68 -5.47
CA LYS A 222 -17.46 21.17 -5.38
C LYS A 222 -18.45 20.02 -5.17
N GLY A 223 -18.37 19.00 -6.02
CA GLY A 223 -19.20 17.80 -5.90
C GLY A 223 -18.91 16.98 -4.62
N LEU A 224 -17.66 16.95 -4.15
CA LEU A 224 -17.31 16.31 -2.87
C LEU A 224 -17.81 17.09 -1.64
N LEU A 225 -17.88 18.42 -1.70
CA LEU A 225 -18.33 19.27 -0.60
C LEU A 225 -19.86 19.49 -0.60
N GLY A 226 -20.58 18.93 -1.58
CA GLY A 226 -22.02 19.19 -1.76
C GLY A 226 -22.31 20.66 -2.09
N ILE A 227 -21.34 21.38 -2.66
CA ILE A 227 -21.49 22.74 -3.16
C ILE A 227 -21.85 22.60 -4.64
N ASP A 228 -22.99 21.96 -4.91
CA ASP A 228 -23.58 22.08 -6.23
C ASP A 228 -24.08 23.52 -6.37
N ASP A 229 -23.77 24.15 -7.50
CA ASP A 229 -24.34 25.43 -7.89
C ASP A 229 -25.86 25.24 -8.09
N GLU A 230 -26.63 25.25 -6.99
CA GLU A 230 -28.05 25.63 -7.02
C GLU A 230 -28.12 27.12 -7.38
N GLY A 231 -27.88 27.37 -8.67
CA GLY A 231 -28.27 28.60 -9.32
C GLY A 231 -29.79 28.64 -9.45
N ASP A 232 -30.41 29.34 -8.52
CA ASP A 232 -31.47 30.31 -8.79
C ASP A 232 -32.66 29.83 -9.64
N GLU A 233 -33.59 29.09 -9.04
CA GLU A 233 -35.02 29.27 -9.35
C GLU A 233 -35.81 29.40 -8.06
N GLY A 234 -36.37 30.60 -7.84
CA GLY A 234 -37.06 30.95 -6.61
C GLY A 234 -38.35 30.18 -6.39
N ASP A 235 -38.63 29.89 -5.13
CA ASP A 235 -40.00 29.78 -4.62
C ASP A 235 -40.03 30.29 -3.17
N GLU A 236 -40.82 31.33 -2.94
CA GLU A 236 -41.18 31.78 -1.60
C GLU A 236 -42.21 30.81 -1.03
N GLY A 237 -41.96 30.19 0.13
CA GLY A 237 -42.96 29.35 0.78
C GLY A 237 -42.49 28.67 2.06
N ASP A 238 -42.70 29.37 3.17
CA ASP A 238 -43.21 28.91 4.47
C ASP A 238 -42.58 27.71 5.21
N GLU A 239 -42.08 28.06 6.41
CA GLU A 239 -42.34 27.43 7.73
C GLU A 239 -41.75 26.04 8.06
N ASP A 240 -40.79 26.07 8.99
CA ASP A 240 -40.63 25.18 10.15
C ASP A 240 -40.73 23.65 9.98
N GLU A 241 -39.58 22.96 9.87
CA GLU A 241 -39.47 21.58 10.41
C GLU A 241 -38.13 21.33 11.15
N ASP A 242 -38.26 20.62 12.27
CA ASP A 242 -37.39 20.49 13.45
C ASP A 242 -35.95 19.94 13.25
N PRO A 243 -34.97 20.36 14.08
CA PRO A 243 -33.58 19.86 14.08
C PRO A 243 -33.35 18.53 14.85
N TYR A 244 -34.37 17.67 14.98
CA TYR A 244 -34.26 16.36 15.65
C TYR A 244 -34.98 15.25 14.88
N GLY A 245 -34.40 14.82 13.76
CA GLY A 245 -34.76 13.57 13.09
C GLY A 245 -33.75 12.48 13.41
N GLU A 246 -34.13 11.50 14.25
CA GLU A 246 -33.43 10.22 14.38
C GLU A 246 -33.52 9.48 13.04
N ASP A 247 -32.45 9.52 12.24
CA ASP A 247 -32.28 8.57 11.14
C ASP A 247 -31.59 7.32 11.67
N THR A 248 -32.39 6.40 12.19
CA THR A 248 -31.98 5.01 12.40
C THR A 248 -31.97 4.31 11.04
N GLY A 249 -30.96 4.61 10.24
CA GLY A 249 -30.68 3.93 8.98
C GLY A 249 -29.90 2.63 9.20
N ASP A 250 -30.46 1.52 8.72
CA ASP A 250 -29.87 0.18 8.71
C ASP A 250 -28.43 0.18 8.14
N ALA A 251 -27.50 -0.45 8.87
CA ALA A 251 -26.05 -0.39 8.65
C ALA A 251 -25.52 -1.18 7.43
N ASP A 252 -26.39 -1.68 6.54
CA ASP A 252 -26.03 -2.76 5.61
C ASP A 252 -26.26 -2.45 4.12
N ASN A 253 -26.63 -1.21 3.73
CA ASN A 253 -26.87 -0.89 2.32
C ASN A 253 -25.90 0.17 1.77
N TYR A 254 -24.67 -0.25 1.48
CA TYR A 254 -23.69 0.58 0.78
C TYR A 254 -24.00 0.62 -0.71
N SER A 255 -24.51 1.76 -1.20
CA SER A 255 -24.68 2.04 -2.63
C SER A 255 -23.32 2.33 -3.27
N SER A 256 -23.12 1.87 -4.52
CA SER A 256 -21.88 2.08 -5.30
C SER A 256 -21.60 3.54 -5.67
N ASP A 257 -22.51 4.45 -5.36
CA ASP A 257 -22.54 5.83 -5.85
C ASP A 257 -22.22 6.86 -4.75
N GLU A 258 -21.93 6.44 -3.52
CA GLU A 258 -21.57 7.36 -2.42
C GLU A 258 -20.19 7.99 -2.63
N SER A 259 -20.06 9.30 -2.44
CA SER A 259 -18.78 10.01 -2.51
C SER A 259 -17.89 9.66 -1.30
N LEU A 260 -16.56 9.75 -1.46
CA LEU A 260 -15.61 9.46 -0.38
C LEU A 260 -15.84 10.36 0.85
N TYR A 261 -16.34 11.58 0.62
CA TYR A 261 -16.71 12.51 1.67
C TYR A 261 -17.94 12.03 2.47
N GLU A 262 -18.98 11.55 1.80
CA GLU A 262 -20.17 11.02 2.47
C GLU A 262 -19.84 9.73 3.25
N MET A 263 -19.04 8.83 2.67
CA MET A 263 -18.54 7.65 3.38
C MET A 263 -17.78 8.01 4.66
N TRP A 264 -17.00 9.10 4.60
CA TRP A 264 -16.24 9.60 5.73
C TRP A 264 -17.10 10.35 6.75
N LYS A 265 -18.13 11.10 6.33
CA LYS A 265 -19.07 11.82 7.20
C LYS A 265 -19.99 10.88 7.97
N VAL A 266 -20.53 9.85 7.31
CA VAL A 266 -21.40 8.83 7.92
C VAL A 266 -20.67 8.07 9.04
N GLN A 267 -19.36 7.83 8.90
CA GLN A 267 -18.59 7.02 9.84
C GLN A 267 -17.72 7.82 10.81
N GLY A 268 -17.29 9.02 10.43
CA GLY A 268 -16.50 9.98 11.22
C GLY A 268 -17.34 10.90 12.10
N GLY A 269 -18.64 10.63 12.24
CA GLY A 269 -19.56 11.35 13.11
C GLY A 269 -19.59 10.78 14.54
N ALA A 270 -19.35 11.66 15.52
CA ALA A 270 -19.62 11.69 16.99
C ALA A 270 -19.75 10.40 17.86
N TYR A 271 -20.08 9.23 17.32
CA TYR A 271 -20.36 7.99 18.06
C TYR A 271 -19.44 6.82 17.68
N SER A 272 -18.76 6.89 16.54
CA SER A 272 -17.78 5.89 16.10
C SER A 272 -16.41 6.59 16.01
N GLY A 273 -15.55 6.37 17.01
CA GLY A 273 -14.17 6.88 17.02
C GLY A 273 -13.25 6.19 16.01
N GLY A 274 -13.77 5.69 14.89
CA GLY A 274 -13.05 4.91 13.90
C GLY A 274 -13.03 5.61 12.54
N GLY A 275 -11.82 5.90 12.04
CA GLY A 275 -11.61 6.37 10.67
C GLY A 275 -12.10 5.36 9.61
N LEU A 276 -12.20 5.81 8.36
CA LEU A 276 -12.65 5.00 7.23
C LEU A 276 -11.68 3.83 6.99
N SER A 277 -12.17 2.58 6.98
CA SER A 277 -11.32 1.39 6.83
C SER A 277 -10.94 1.10 5.38
N LEU A 278 -9.77 0.48 5.17
CA LEU A 278 -9.26 0.17 3.84
C LEU A 278 -10.21 -0.73 3.01
N PRO A 279 -10.81 -1.82 3.56
CA PRO A 279 -11.74 -2.65 2.80
C PRO A 279 -12.96 -1.87 2.29
N LYS A 280 -13.43 -0.89 3.06
CA LYS A 280 -14.58 -0.05 2.72
C LYS A 280 -14.23 1.02 1.69
N MET A 281 -13.05 1.62 1.74
CA MET A 281 -12.56 2.48 0.64
C MET A 281 -12.45 1.71 -0.67
N LEU A 282 -11.93 0.48 -0.59
CA LEU A 282 -11.69 -0.36 -1.76
C LEU A 282 -12.95 -1.01 -2.34
N SER A 283 -14.10 -0.96 -1.64
CA SER A 283 -15.37 -1.44 -2.19
C SER A 283 -16.01 -0.44 -3.16
N ASN A 284 -15.59 0.82 -3.14
CA ASN A 284 -16.07 1.85 -4.06
C ASN A 284 -15.14 1.94 -5.29
N SER A 285 -15.67 1.57 -6.47
CA SER A 285 -14.90 1.52 -7.71
C SER A 285 -14.43 2.89 -8.19
N ALA A 286 -15.20 3.96 -7.95
CA ALA A 286 -14.81 5.32 -8.31
C ALA A 286 -13.62 5.79 -7.48
N VAL A 287 -13.64 5.51 -6.16
CA VAL A 287 -12.50 5.78 -5.26
C VAL A 287 -11.27 5.01 -5.71
N VAL A 288 -11.41 3.72 -6.01
CA VAL A 288 -10.29 2.88 -6.48
C VAL A 288 -9.69 3.42 -7.79
N SER A 289 -10.53 3.85 -8.73
CA SER A 289 -10.07 4.42 -10.00
C SER A 289 -9.27 5.71 -9.80
N ALA A 290 -9.82 6.66 -9.04
CA ALA A 290 -9.17 7.93 -8.76
C ALA A 290 -7.82 7.74 -8.02
N VAL A 291 -7.80 6.85 -7.02
CA VAL A 291 -6.56 6.53 -6.28
C VAL A 291 -5.51 5.89 -7.19
N ASN A 292 -5.91 5.02 -8.11
CA ASN A 292 -4.98 4.39 -9.05
C ASN A 292 -4.38 5.40 -10.03
N GLU A 293 -5.19 6.32 -10.57
CA GLU A 293 -4.72 7.37 -11.46
C GLU A 293 -3.72 8.29 -10.76
N ARG A 294 -4.09 8.83 -9.59
CA ARG A 294 -3.19 9.69 -8.78
C ARG A 294 -1.94 8.97 -8.31
N TYR A 295 -1.98 7.66 -8.14
CA TYR A 295 -0.80 6.88 -7.79
C TYR A 295 0.18 6.73 -8.96
N GLU A 296 -0.29 6.52 -10.19
CA GLU A 296 0.62 6.46 -11.34
C GLU A 296 1.25 7.83 -11.61
N GLU A 297 0.52 8.93 -11.39
CA GLU A 297 1.10 10.28 -11.38
C GLU A 297 2.21 10.41 -10.33
N LEU A 298 1.94 9.97 -9.09
CA LEU A 298 2.91 10.00 -8.00
C LEU A 298 4.19 9.20 -8.31
N LYS A 299 4.04 8.05 -8.96
CA LYS A 299 5.14 7.17 -9.36
C LYS A 299 5.95 7.73 -10.53
N ALA A 300 5.36 8.60 -11.35
CA ALA A 300 6.06 9.28 -12.45
C ALA A 300 6.99 10.41 -11.95
N ILE A 301 6.82 10.87 -10.71
CA ILE A 301 7.65 11.93 -10.13
C ILE A 301 9.07 11.41 -9.88
N GLU A 302 10.05 12.07 -10.50
CA GLU A 302 11.45 11.70 -10.35
C GLU A 302 11.98 12.04 -8.94
N PRO A 303 12.80 11.15 -8.34
CA PRO A 303 13.42 11.42 -7.05
C PRO A 303 14.40 12.59 -7.14
N ASN A 304 14.35 13.48 -6.14
CA ASN A 304 15.02 14.77 -5.99
C ASN A 304 14.59 15.87 -6.98
N SER A 305 13.48 15.66 -7.72
CA SER A 305 12.89 16.68 -8.58
C SER A 305 12.38 17.88 -7.77
N ASP A 306 12.19 19.01 -8.45
CA ASP A 306 11.59 20.19 -7.83
C ASP A 306 10.12 19.94 -7.47
N GLU A 307 9.44 19.03 -8.18
CA GLU A 307 8.07 18.60 -7.89
C GLU A 307 8.00 17.79 -6.61
N GLU A 308 8.88 16.80 -6.42
CA GLU A 308 8.96 16.05 -5.15
C GLU A 308 9.20 16.98 -3.97
N LYS A 309 10.16 17.91 -4.07
CA LYS A 309 10.46 18.85 -2.98
C LYS A 309 9.26 19.75 -2.64
N LYS A 310 8.52 20.21 -3.64
CA LYS A 310 7.31 21.01 -3.43
C LYS A 310 6.24 20.20 -2.72
N LEU A 311 6.00 18.96 -3.15
CA LEU A 311 5.04 18.06 -2.52
C LEU A 311 5.45 17.72 -1.09
N LEU A 312 6.71 17.40 -0.83
CA LEU A 312 7.23 17.15 0.52
C LEU A 312 7.01 18.36 1.44
N ALA A 313 7.38 19.56 0.97
CA ALA A 313 7.18 20.80 1.72
C ALA A 313 5.70 21.07 2.01
N PHE A 314 4.83 20.79 1.05
CA PHE A 314 3.38 20.90 1.20
C PHE A 314 2.82 19.89 2.23
N MET A 315 3.24 18.63 2.17
CA MET A 315 2.81 17.59 3.12
C MET A 315 3.31 17.87 4.55
N GLU A 316 4.54 18.39 4.69
CA GLU A 316 5.08 18.85 5.97
C GLU A 316 4.29 20.05 6.52
N ASP A 317 3.98 21.03 5.68
CA ASP A 317 3.24 22.23 6.08
C ASP A 317 1.80 21.93 6.50
N ILE A 318 1.10 21.04 5.77
CA ILE A 318 -0.24 20.58 6.17
C ILE A 318 -0.20 19.98 7.57
N ARG A 319 0.72 19.05 7.86
CA ARG A 319 0.78 18.42 9.19
C ARG A 319 1.08 19.44 10.27
N HIS A 320 2.00 20.35 10.00
CA HIS A 320 2.30 21.43 10.92
C HIS A 320 1.09 22.34 11.17
N PHE A 321 0.32 22.65 10.12
CA PHE A 321 -0.90 23.44 10.21
C PHE A 321 -1.98 22.73 11.02
N PHE A 322 -2.15 21.41 10.86
CA PHE A 322 -3.11 20.64 11.66
C PHE A 322 -2.77 20.61 13.16
N ASP A 323 -1.48 20.66 13.51
CA ASP A 323 -1.04 20.70 14.90
C ASP A 323 -1.09 22.12 15.51
N THR A 324 -0.80 23.15 14.72
CA THR A 324 -0.51 24.51 15.24
C THR A 324 -1.48 25.58 14.77
N GLY A 325 -2.23 25.35 13.68
CA GLY A 325 -3.05 26.34 12.99
C GLY A 325 -2.25 27.36 12.17
N GLU A 326 -0.93 27.19 12.04
CA GLU A 326 -0.05 28.11 11.31
C GLU A 326 0.61 27.38 10.12
N SER A 327 0.54 27.99 8.94
CA SER A 327 1.25 27.52 7.75
C SER A 327 2.53 28.34 7.57
N LYS A 328 3.68 27.68 7.57
CA LYS A 328 4.98 28.30 7.29
C LYS A 328 5.17 28.55 5.80
N LEU A 329 4.61 27.68 4.96
CA LEU A 329 4.68 27.78 3.50
C LEU A 329 4.00 29.06 3.01
N TYR A 330 2.84 29.38 3.58
CA TYR A 330 2.04 30.56 3.23
C TYR A 330 2.18 31.72 4.22
N ALA A 331 3.02 31.61 5.25
CA ALA A 331 3.27 32.68 6.23
C ALA A 331 3.76 34.01 5.61
N LYS A 332 4.41 33.94 4.44
CA LYS A 332 4.92 35.12 3.72
C LYS A 332 3.83 35.87 2.97
N ASP A 333 2.72 35.20 2.68
CA ASP A 333 1.57 35.79 2.04
C ASP A 333 0.74 36.49 3.13
N VAL A 334 0.86 37.83 3.19
CA VAL A 334 0.43 38.68 4.32
C VAL A 334 -1.06 38.52 4.69
N ILE A 335 -1.90 38.12 3.74
CA ILE A 335 -3.34 37.89 3.93
C ILE A 335 -3.63 36.46 4.43
N VAL A 336 -2.68 35.57 4.23
CA VAL A 336 -2.84 34.11 4.21
C VAL A 336 -2.04 33.45 5.35
N GLY A 337 -1.47 34.24 6.28
CA GLY A 337 -0.64 33.75 7.39
C GLY A 337 -1.15 34.07 8.80
N ARG A 338 -2.36 34.62 8.96
CA ARG A 338 -2.92 35.01 10.27
C ARG A 338 -4.30 34.40 10.49
N TRP A 339 -4.35 33.10 10.79
CA TRP A 339 -5.59 32.31 10.85
C TRP A 339 -6.24 32.19 12.23
N LYS A 340 -6.30 33.31 12.96
CA LYS A 340 -7.43 33.56 13.85
C LYS A 340 -8.17 34.75 13.28
N PHE A 341 -9.22 34.48 12.50
CA PHE A 341 -10.21 35.51 12.22
C PHE A 341 -10.81 35.92 13.56
N ALA A 342 -10.28 36.98 14.15
CA ALA A 342 -10.85 37.60 15.33
C ALA A 342 -11.83 38.66 14.78
N PRO A 343 -13.14 38.34 14.64
CA PRO A 343 -14.12 39.26 14.05
C PRO A 343 -14.16 40.62 14.77
N ASN A 344 -13.71 40.65 16.03
CA ASN A 344 -13.69 41.85 16.85
C ASN A 344 -12.49 42.77 16.59
N VAL A 345 -11.47 42.32 15.85
CA VAL A 345 -10.26 43.10 15.55
C VAL A 345 -10.35 43.76 14.19
N SER A 346 -10.95 43.10 13.19
CA SER A 346 -11.19 43.70 11.86
C SER A 346 -12.22 44.85 11.88
N LEU A 347 -13.16 44.84 12.84
CA LEU A 347 -14.09 45.96 13.05
C LEU A 347 -13.44 47.20 13.69
N ARG A 348 -12.24 47.06 14.29
CA ARG A 348 -11.51 48.19 14.87
C ARG A 348 -10.60 48.91 13.88
N GLU A 349 -10.13 48.24 12.83
CA GLU A 349 -9.27 48.88 11.80
C GLU A 349 -10.06 49.64 10.72
N ASN A 350 -11.36 49.32 10.51
CA ASN A 350 -12.23 50.08 9.60
C ASN A 350 -12.85 51.36 10.22
N LYS A 351 -12.34 51.81 11.38
CA LYS A 351 -12.60 53.15 11.92
C LYS A 351 -11.31 53.95 12.02
N LYS A 352 -10.74 54.31 10.87
CA LYS A 352 -9.91 55.51 10.73
C LYS A 352 -10.16 56.18 9.40
#